data_AF-A0A1A3EAF8-F1
#
_entry.id   AF-A0A1A3EAF8-F1
#
_cell.length_a   1.000
_cell.length_b   1.000
_cell.length_c   1.000
_cell.angle_alpha   90.00
_cell.angle_beta   90.00
_cell.angle_gamma   90.00
#
_symmetry.space_group_name_H-M   'P 1'
#
loop_
_entity.id
_entity.type
_entity.pdbx_description
1 polymer ?
#
loop_
_entity_poly.entity_id
_entity_poly.type
_entity_poly.pdbx_seq_one_letter_code
_entity_poly.pdbx_strand_id
1 'polypeptide(L)'
;MWSGTDGNGALGCATIDADGQDHDIVTQPYGVQPFQVFPITLDVKCVGAVSASSSAPAVVLAAQFYDEAQNPTSAYEIAVLAGPAGLVPWGKLAGNIMTPADSTKVALRAHVDHTMTGGQVRIDNASMAL
;
A
#
# COMPACT_ATOMS: atom_id res chain seq x y z
N MET A 1 -6.27 16.87 -10.26
CA MET A 1 -5.50 17.55 -11.33
C MET A 1 -4.15 16.85 -11.42
N TRP A 2 -3.86 16.13 -12.51
CA TRP A 2 -2.62 15.33 -12.68
C TRP A 2 -1.51 16.23 -13.25
N SER A 3 -0.40 16.39 -12.52
CA SER A 3 0.74 17.27 -12.89
C SER A 3 1.82 16.61 -13.76
N GLY A 4 1.78 15.28 -13.96
CA GLY A 4 2.75 14.54 -14.77
C GLY A 4 4.18 14.45 -14.22
N THR A 5 4.57 15.23 -13.19
CA THR A 5 5.97 15.36 -12.73
C THR A 5 6.21 14.88 -11.30
N ASP A 6 5.20 14.31 -10.66
CA ASP A 6 5.18 14.06 -9.21
C ASP A 6 5.52 12.62 -8.78
N GLY A 7 5.77 11.71 -9.75
CA GLY A 7 6.13 10.31 -9.50
C GLY A 7 7.56 10.13 -9.00
N ASN A 8 7.87 8.94 -8.48
CA ASN A 8 9.21 8.60 -8.02
C ASN A 8 10.11 8.23 -9.23
N GLY A 9 10.61 9.25 -9.92
CA GLY A 9 11.48 9.09 -11.10
C GLY A 9 10.76 8.87 -12.43
N ALA A 10 9.41 9.04 -12.49
CA ALA A 10 8.58 8.83 -13.69
C ALA A 10 7.31 9.71 -13.73
N LEU A 11 6.44 9.46 -14.73
CA LEU A 11 5.19 10.17 -14.98
C LEU A 11 4.07 9.75 -14.00
N GLY A 12 3.73 10.65 -13.08
CA GLY A 12 2.56 10.51 -12.20
C GLY A 12 2.74 9.49 -11.08
N CYS A 13 1.81 9.52 -10.13
CA CYS A 13 1.70 8.58 -9.02
C CYS A 13 0.21 8.48 -8.65
N ALA A 14 -0.19 7.40 -7.99
CA ALA A 14 -1.49 7.40 -7.35
C ALA A 14 -1.47 8.38 -6.16
N THR A 15 -2.53 9.14 -5.98
CA THR A 15 -2.64 10.13 -4.90
C THR A 15 -3.95 9.92 -4.16
N ILE A 16 -3.87 9.86 -2.83
CA ILE A 16 -5.00 9.85 -1.91
C ILE A 16 -4.94 11.15 -1.10
N ASP A 17 -6.04 11.89 -1.08
CA ASP A 17 -6.22 12.99 -0.13
C ASP A 17 -6.61 12.37 1.22
N ALA A 18 -5.77 12.58 2.24
CA ALA A 18 -6.02 12.07 3.58
C ALA A 18 -7.09 12.94 4.26
N ASP A 19 -8.26 12.37 4.49
CA ASP A 19 -9.46 13.04 5.00
C ASP A 19 -9.93 12.48 6.36
N GLY A 20 -9.14 11.61 6.97
CA GLY A 20 -9.48 10.91 8.20
C GLY A 20 -10.45 9.74 8.02
N GLN A 21 -10.60 9.23 6.79
CA GLN A 21 -11.27 7.95 6.49
C GLN A 21 -10.26 6.91 5.99
N ASP A 22 -10.67 5.65 6.01
CA ASP A 22 -9.91 4.55 5.44
C ASP A 22 -10.01 4.56 3.91
N HIS A 23 -8.86 4.47 3.23
CA HIS A 23 -8.78 4.38 1.77
C HIS A 23 -7.89 3.24 1.33
N ASP A 24 -8.34 2.45 0.37
CA ASP A 24 -7.56 1.37 -0.22
C ASP A 24 -7.31 1.59 -1.70
N ILE A 25 -6.07 1.37 -2.13
CA ILE A 25 -5.71 1.16 -3.53
C ILE A 25 -5.20 -0.26 -3.65
N VAL A 26 -5.80 -1.03 -4.57
CA VAL A 26 -5.50 -2.44 -4.76
C VAL A 26 -5.08 -2.67 -6.20
N THR A 27 -4.00 -3.43 -6.42
CA THR A 27 -3.65 -3.89 -7.78
C THR A 27 -4.63 -4.94 -8.27
N GLN A 28 -4.61 -5.27 -9.56
CA GLN A 28 -5.27 -6.49 -10.01
C GLN A 28 -4.72 -7.72 -9.26
N PRO A 29 -5.55 -8.70 -8.87
CA PRO A 29 -5.07 -9.95 -8.29
C PRO A 29 -4.34 -10.82 -9.33
N TYR A 30 -3.21 -11.40 -8.94
CA TYR A 30 -2.40 -12.32 -9.75
C TYR A 30 -2.44 -13.73 -9.16
N GLY A 31 -2.35 -14.74 -10.03
CA GLY A 31 -2.33 -16.15 -9.60
C GLY A 31 -1.05 -16.50 -8.84
N VAL A 32 -1.20 -17.27 -7.76
CA VAL A 32 -0.10 -17.75 -6.91
C VAL A 32 -0.27 -19.23 -6.58
N GLN A 33 0.84 -19.88 -6.23
CA GLN A 33 0.84 -21.27 -5.75
C GLN A 33 0.85 -21.30 -4.21
N PRO A 34 0.25 -22.34 -3.59
CA PRO A 34 0.35 -22.54 -2.14
C PRO A 34 1.80 -22.51 -1.66
N PHE A 35 2.06 -21.80 -0.56
CA PHE A 35 3.37 -21.65 0.07
C PHE A 35 4.45 -20.99 -0.80
N GLN A 36 4.10 -20.40 -1.94
CA GLN A 36 5.02 -19.58 -2.72
C GLN A 36 5.43 -18.35 -1.90
N VAL A 37 6.74 -18.10 -1.82
CA VAL A 37 7.33 -16.94 -1.14
C VAL A 37 7.81 -15.94 -2.18
N PHE A 38 7.42 -14.67 -2.02
CA PHE A 38 7.82 -13.61 -2.94
C PHE A 38 7.97 -12.27 -2.22
N PRO A 39 8.82 -11.36 -2.74
CA PRO A 39 8.92 -10.00 -2.24
C PRO A 39 7.77 -9.13 -2.79
N ILE A 40 7.35 -8.17 -1.96
CA ILE A 40 6.35 -7.16 -2.28
C ILE A 40 6.88 -5.79 -1.85
N THR A 41 6.73 -4.78 -2.71
CA THR A 41 7.26 -3.43 -2.45
C THR A 41 6.33 -2.33 -2.95
N LEU A 42 6.41 -1.18 -2.29
CA LEU A 42 5.67 0.05 -2.61
C LEU A 42 6.52 1.27 -2.27
N ASP A 43 6.59 2.26 -3.16
CA ASP A 43 7.15 3.56 -2.82
C ASP A 43 6.03 4.48 -2.33
N VAL A 44 6.29 5.19 -1.23
CA VAL A 44 5.34 6.12 -0.59
C VAL A 44 6.00 7.46 -0.30
N LYS A 45 5.24 8.54 -0.49
CA LYS A 45 5.59 9.91 -0.10
C LYS A 45 4.37 10.55 0.53
N CYS A 46 4.56 11.42 1.51
CA CYS A 46 3.47 12.22 2.08
C CYS A 46 3.75 13.71 1.96
N VAL A 47 2.75 14.50 1.60
CA VAL A 47 2.84 15.96 1.45
C VAL A 47 1.84 16.62 2.37
N GLY A 48 2.32 17.45 3.31
CA GLY A 48 1.45 18.12 4.28
C GLY A 48 0.70 17.15 5.20
N ALA A 49 1.27 15.98 5.48
CA ALA A 49 0.65 14.94 6.27
C ALA A 49 0.30 15.43 7.67
N VAL A 50 -0.88 15.05 8.12
CA VAL A 50 -1.34 15.21 9.49
C VAL A 50 -1.85 13.86 9.95
N SER A 51 -1.23 13.33 11.00
CA SER A 51 -1.68 12.10 11.65
C SER A 51 -2.19 12.39 13.05
N ALA A 52 -3.28 11.74 13.45
CA ALA A 52 -3.87 11.84 14.77
C ALA A 52 -2.94 11.30 15.89
N SER A 53 -2.00 10.42 15.53
CA SER A 53 -1.00 9.86 16.44
C SER A 53 0.33 9.65 15.70
N SER A 54 1.45 9.92 16.38
CA SER A 54 2.79 9.68 15.83
C SER A 54 3.21 8.21 15.79
N SER A 55 2.44 7.31 16.43
CA SER A 55 2.75 5.88 16.51
C SER A 55 1.69 4.98 15.88
N ALA A 56 0.59 5.54 15.38
CA ALA A 56 -0.45 4.75 14.73
C ALA A 56 -0.06 4.42 13.28
N PRO A 57 -0.46 3.25 12.75
CA PRO A 57 -0.34 2.95 11.33
C PRO A 57 -1.05 4.02 10.50
N ALA A 58 -0.37 4.58 9.51
CA ALA A 58 -0.94 5.65 8.67
C ALA A 58 -0.98 5.25 7.20
N VAL A 59 0.09 4.64 6.69
CA VAL A 59 0.10 3.98 5.38
C VAL A 59 0.61 2.57 5.55
N VAL A 60 -0.17 1.60 5.10
CA VAL A 60 0.10 0.17 5.27
C VAL A 60 0.23 -0.49 3.90
N LEU A 61 1.35 -1.17 3.69
CA LEU A 61 1.50 -2.14 2.60
C LEU A 61 0.99 -3.49 3.10
N ALA A 62 -0.02 -4.03 2.43
CA ALA A 62 -0.58 -5.34 2.72
C ALA A 62 -0.61 -6.24 1.48
N ALA A 63 -0.49 -7.55 1.70
CA ALA A 63 -0.84 -8.56 0.72
C ALA A 63 -2.29 -9.00 0.95
N GLN A 64 -3.17 -8.71 0.00
CA GLN A 64 -4.58 -9.13 0.02
C GLN A 64 -4.71 -10.41 -0.79
N PHE A 65 -5.08 -11.50 -0.13
CA PHE A 65 -5.30 -12.79 -0.76
C PHE A 65 -6.77 -13.03 -1.07
N TYR A 66 -6.99 -13.86 -2.08
CA TYR A 66 -8.30 -14.25 -2.59
C TYR A 66 -8.35 -15.73 -2.98
N ASP A 67 -9.57 -16.26 -3.04
CA ASP A 67 -9.86 -17.55 -3.66
C ASP A 67 -9.92 -17.44 -5.21
N GLU A 68 -10.25 -18.55 -5.87
CA GLU A 68 -10.32 -18.61 -7.32
C GLU A 68 -11.42 -17.73 -7.92
N ALA A 69 -12.50 -17.52 -7.16
CA ALA A 69 -13.63 -16.68 -7.52
C ALA A 69 -13.42 -15.18 -7.15
N GLN A 70 -12.20 -14.80 -6.72
CA GLN A 70 -11.85 -13.46 -6.25
C GLN A 70 -12.60 -13.01 -4.99
N ASN A 71 -13.09 -13.93 -4.16
CA ASN A 71 -13.55 -13.59 -2.83
C ASN A 71 -12.34 -13.40 -1.90
N PRO A 72 -12.27 -12.33 -1.10
CA PRO A 72 -11.19 -12.12 -0.13
C PRO A 72 -11.12 -13.28 0.88
N THR A 73 -9.93 -13.83 1.10
CA THR A 73 -9.69 -14.90 2.09
C THR A 73 -8.95 -14.38 3.32
N SER A 74 -7.85 -13.65 3.11
CA SER A 74 -7.00 -13.12 4.16
C SER A 74 -6.26 -11.87 3.68
N ALA A 75 -5.79 -11.05 4.62
CA ALA A 75 -4.91 -9.93 4.34
C ALA A 75 -3.79 -9.91 5.38
N TYR A 76 -2.55 -9.73 4.92
CA TYR A 76 -1.39 -9.65 5.80
C TYR A 76 -0.71 -8.31 5.65
N GLU A 77 -0.54 -7.61 6.77
CA GLU A 77 0.31 -6.43 6.85
C GLU A 77 1.77 -6.83 6.61
N ILE A 78 2.44 -6.09 5.73
CA ILE A 78 3.83 -6.33 5.35
C ILE A 78 4.75 -5.27 5.94
N ALA A 79 4.36 -4.00 5.80
CA ALA A 79 5.14 -2.86 6.27
C ALA A 79 4.23 -1.66 6.50
N VAL A 80 4.65 -0.79 7.42
CA VAL A 80 3.87 0.37 7.87
C VAL A 80 4.74 1.61 7.88
N LEU A 81 4.21 2.70 7.33
CA LEU A 81 4.62 4.06 7.67
C LEU A 81 3.71 4.55 8.80
N ALA A 82 4.27 4.75 9.99
CA ALA A 82 3.51 5.18 11.16
C ALA A 82 3.59 6.70 11.35
N GLY A 83 2.45 7.32 11.67
CA GLY A 83 2.33 8.72 12.09
C GLY A 83 3.13 9.78 11.34
N PRO A 84 3.15 9.81 9.99
CA PRO A 84 3.90 10.81 9.22
C PRO A 84 3.38 12.22 9.50
N ALA A 85 4.29 13.19 9.57
CA ALA A 85 3.94 14.59 9.79
C ALA A 85 4.66 15.50 8.78
N GLY A 86 3.92 16.46 8.21
CA GLY A 86 4.45 17.41 7.25
C GLY A 86 4.88 16.73 5.94
N LEU A 87 6.14 16.93 5.55
CA LEU A 87 6.71 16.28 4.35
C LEU A 87 7.44 15.00 4.75
N VAL A 88 6.99 13.86 4.22
CA VAL A 88 7.76 12.62 4.22
C VAL A 88 8.28 12.40 2.81
N PRO A 89 9.61 12.39 2.58
CA PRO A 89 10.17 12.15 1.26
C PRO A 89 9.83 10.74 0.77
N TRP A 90 10.04 10.48 -0.53
CA TRP A 90 9.88 9.14 -1.08
C TRP A 90 10.69 8.11 -0.27
N GLY A 91 10.00 7.10 0.23
CA GLY A 91 10.57 5.97 0.94
C GLY A 91 9.91 4.67 0.49
N LYS A 92 10.57 3.55 0.76
CA LYS A 92 10.10 2.23 0.34
C LYS A 92 9.51 1.46 1.51
N LEU A 93 8.29 0.97 1.34
CA LEU A 93 7.70 -0.09 2.15
C LEU A 93 7.95 -1.42 1.45
N ALA A 94 8.44 -2.43 2.17
CA ALA A 94 8.82 -3.70 1.58
C ALA A 94 8.80 -4.84 2.60
N GLY A 95 8.59 -6.05 2.10
CA GLY A 95 8.76 -7.28 2.86
C GLY A 95 8.62 -8.52 1.98
N ASN A 96 8.72 -9.69 2.60
CA ASN A 96 8.44 -10.97 1.95
C ASN A 96 7.15 -11.54 2.53
N ILE A 97 6.37 -12.21 1.68
CA ILE A 97 5.13 -12.88 2.09
C ILE A 97 5.13 -14.31 1.56
N MET A 98 4.45 -15.19 2.28
CA MET A 98 4.17 -16.56 1.86
C MET A 98 2.68 -16.70 1.58
N THR A 99 2.35 -17.32 0.45
CA THR A 99 0.96 -17.60 0.07
C THR A 99 0.32 -18.61 1.03
N PRO A 100 -0.84 -18.30 1.65
CA PRO A 100 -1.61 -19.26 2.44
C PRO A 100 -2.11 -20.45 1.60
N ALA A 101 -2.34 -21.59 2.24
CA ALA A 101 -2.72 -22.83 1.55
C ALA A 101 -4.08 -22.75 0.80
N ASP A 102 -4.99 -21.89 1.28
CA ASP A 102 -6.36 -21.73 0.80
C ASP A 102 -6.54 -20.58 -0.21
N SER A 103 -5.44 -19.91 -0.58
CA SER A 103 -5.46 -18.72 -1.42
C SER A 103 -4.82 -19.00 -2.77
N THR A 104 -5.49 -18.61 -3.85
CA THR A 104 -5.01 -18.86 -5.22
C THR A 104 -4.65 -17.58 -5.97
N LYS A 105 -5.01 -16.42 -5.41
CA LYS A 105 -4.67 -15.11 -5.96
C LYS A 105 -4.19 -14.15 -4.88
N VAL A 106 -3.31 -13.21 -5.25
CA VAL A 106 -2.83 -12.13 -4.39
C VAL A 106 -2.86 -10.79 -5.11
N ALA A 107 -3.22 -9.73 -4.40
CA ALA A 107 -3.03 -8.36 -4.82
C ALA A 107 -2.19 -7.59 -3.80
N LEU A 108 -1.45 -6.60 -4.28
CA LEU A 108 -0.85 -5.58 -3.43
C LEU A 108 -1.95 -4.60 -3.04
N ARG A 109 -2.14 -4.38 -1.74
CA ARG A 109 -3.03 -3.35 -1.20
C ARG A 109 -2.20 -2.30 -0.49
N ALA A 110 -2.33 -1.06 -0.92
CA ALA A 110 -1.88 0.11 -0.19
C ALA A 110 -3.08 0.70 0.55
N HIS A 111 -3.01 0.71 1.87
CA HIS A 111 -4.07 1.20 2.74
C HIS A 111 -3.61 2.51 3.39
N VAL A 112 -4.43 3.56 3.29
CA VAL A 112 -4.27 4.80 4.06
C VAL A 112 -5.30 4.77 5.17
N ASP A 113 -4.83 4.69 6.40
CA ASP A 113 -5.66 4.52 7.60
C ASP A 113 -6.30 5.85 8.01
N HIS A 114 -7.51 5.78 8.60
CA HIS A 114 -8.26 6.91 9.12
C HIS A 114 -7.49 7.82 10.09
N THR A 115 -6.38 7.36 10.67
CA THR A 115 -5.50 8.21 11.50
C THR A 115 -4.78 9.28 10.69
N MET A 116 -4.69 9.16 9.36
CA MET A 116 -4.27 10.23 8.46
C MET A 116 -5.41 11.21 8.22
N THR A 117 -5.41 12.31 8.99
CA THR A 117 -6.50 13.29 9.02
C THR A 117 -6.31 14.49 8.09
N GLY A 118 -5.17 14.56 7.40
CA GLY A 118 -4.86 15.65 6.49
C GLY A 118 -3.65 15.41 5.60
N GLY A 119 -3.58 16.15 4.50
CA GLY A 119 -2.48 16.10 3.53
C GLY A 119 -2.74 15.14 2.38
N GLN A 120 -1.67 14.75 1.70
CA GLN A 120 -1.73 13.81 0.58
C GLN A 120 -0.76 12.66 0.77
N VAL A 121 -1.22 11.45 0.48
CA VAL A 121 -0.39 10.25 0.34
C VAL A 121 -0.20 9.99 -1.15
N ARG A 122 1.05 9.87 -1.58
CA ARG A 122 1.44 9.55 -2.95
C ARG A 122 2.09 8.19 -2.97
N ILE A 123 1.69 7.37 -3.94
CA ILE A 123 2.04 5.97 -4.02
C ILE A 123 2.50 5.66 -5.44
N ASP A 124 3.64 4.97 -5.56
CA ASP A 124 4.25 4.67 -6.85
C ASP A 124 5.06 3.35 -6.80
N ASN A 125 5.49 2.87 -7.97
CA ASN A 125 6.36 1.70 -8.15
C ASN A 125 5.93 0.44 -7.37
N ALA A 126 4.62 0.22 -7.27
CA ALA A 126 4.04 -0.98 -6.67
C ALA A 126 4.50 -2.24 -7.43
N SER A 127 5.08 -3.21 -6.72
CA SER A 127 5.66 -4.41 -7.34
C SER A 127 5.48 -5.66 -6.48
N MET A 128 5.18 -6.78 -7.14
CA MET A 128 5.23 -8.14 -6.61
C MET A 128 6.07 -8.99 -7.58
N ALA A 129 7.10 -9.67 -7.10
CA ALA A 129 7.93 -10.54 -7.94
C ALA A 129 7.54 -12.02 -7.71
N LEU A 130 6.49 -12.45 -8.40
CA LEU A 130 5.87 -13.78 -8.28
C LEU A 130 6.67 -14.84 -9.06
#